data_AF-A0A2H0HV74-F1
#
_entry.id   AF-A0A2H0HV74-F1
#
_cell.length_a   1.000
_cell.length_b   1.000
_cell.length_c   1.000
_cell.angle_alpha   90.00
_cell.angle_beta   90.00
_cell.angle_gamma   90.00
#
_symmetry.space_group_name_H-M   'P 1'
#
loop_
_entity.id
_entity.type
_entity.pdbx_description
1 polymer ?
#
loop_
_entity_poly.entity_id
_entity_poly.type
_entity_poly.pdbx_seq_one_letter_code
_entity_poly.pdbx_strand_id
1 'polypeptide(L)'
;MRAAMMLLVGLMMGALGTSFALNTLRQAHALPRGLMTVINHHHRSVKTELAAADCSPAELRDHFVLLGVLGSDIDSAFSMPHDAVFTRYASDFRAATAAALAIPDAACSALAPAATRINDTCNACHRDYR
;
A
#
# COMPACT_ATOMS: atom_id res chain seq x y z
N MET A 1 -48.01 20.58 -13.58
CA MET A 1 -47.68 19.14 -13.60
C MET A 1 -46.52 18.79 -14.53
N ARG A 2 -46.55 19.16 -15.83
CA ARG A 2 -45.48 18.84 -16.80
C ARG A 2 -44.06 19.29 -16.39
N ALA A 3 -43.92 20.54 -15.95
CA ALA A 3 -42.62 21.07 -15.52
C ALA A 3 -42.06 20.34 -14.28
N ALA A 4 -42.91 20.00 -13.31
CA ALA A 4 -42.51 19.24 -12.13
C ALA A 4 -42.05 17.81 -12.49
N MET A 5 -42.72 17.16 -13.44
CA MET A 5 -42.30 15.85 -13.94
C MET A 5 -40.95 15.93 -14.68
N MET A 6 -40.74 16.94 -15.52
CA MET A 6 -39.45 17.15 -16.20
C MET A 6 -38.32 17.42 -15.21
N LEU A 7 -38.58 18.20 -14.16
CA LEU A 7 -37.61 18.49 -13.11
C LEU A 7 -37.26 17.22 -12.31
N LEU A 8 -38.27 16.40 -11.96
CA LEU A 8 -38.06 15.13 -11.27
C LEU A 8 -37.20 14.17 -12.10
N VAL A 9 -37.50 14.02 -13.40
CA VAL A 9 -36.74 13.15 -14.31
C VAL A 9 -35.31 13.67 -14.48
N GLY A 10 -35.12 14.98 -14.66
CA GLY A 10 -33.79 15.59 -14.75
C GLY A 10 -32.96 15.35 -13.48
N LEU A 11 -33.58 15.49 -12.30
CA LEU A 11 -32.94 15.22 -11.03
C LEU A 11 -32.53 13.75 -10.90
N MET A 12 -33.40 12.80 -11.26
CA MET A 12 -33.08 11.37 -11.26
C MET A 12 -31.92 11.05 -12.19
N MET A 13 -31.96 11.54 -13.44
CA MET A 13 -30.89 11.31 -14.42
C MET A 13 -29.56 11.89 -13.93
N GLY A 14 -29.58 13.10 -13.37
CA GLY A 14 -28.40 13.76 -12.81
C GLY A 14 -27.82 13.00 -11.61
N ALA A 15 -28.67 12.51 -10.70
CA ALA A 15 -28.25 11.73 -9.54
C ALA A 15 -27.63 10.38 -9.94
N LEU A 16 -28.24 9.68 -10.90
CA LEU A 16 -27.70 8.44 -11.45
C LEU A 16 -26.35 8.68 -12.13
N GLY A 17 -26.26 9.65 -13.04
CA GLY A 17 -25.03 9.99 -13.74
C GLY A 17 -23.88 10.34 -12.78
N THR A 18 -24.16 11.16 -11.76
CA THR A 18 -23.18 11.52 -10.73
C THR A 18 -22.72 10.29 -9.93
N SER A 19 -23.64 9.39 -9.60
CA SER A 19 -23.31 8.16 -8.85
C SER A 19 -22.40 7.23 -9.64
N PHE A 20 -22.64 7.06 -10.95
CA PHE A 20 -21.76 6.28 -11.83
C PHE A 20 -20.37 6.92 -11.98
N ALA A 21 -20.30 8.24 -12.14
CA ALA A 21 -19.04 8.97 -12.21
C ALA A 21 -18.22 8.83 -10.91
N LEU A 22 -18.87 8.97 -9.75
CA LEU A 22 -18.20 8.77 -8.46
C LEU A 22 -17.76 7.31 -8.26
N ASN A 23 -18.57 6.33 -8.70
CA ASN A 23 -18.22 4.93 -8.59
C ASN A 23 -17.00 4.57 -9.44
N THR A 24 -16.94 5.05 -10.68
CA THR A 24 -15.79 4.81 -11.58
C THR A 24 -14.50 5.43 -11.04
N LEU A 25 -14.54 6.66 -10.53
CA LEU A 25 -13.40 7.28 -9.85
C LEU A 25 -12.98 6.51 -8.59
N ARG A 26 -13.93 6.01 -7.81
CA ARG A 26 -13.64 5.18 -6.63
C ARG A 26 -12.96 3.86 -7.00
N GLN A 27 -13.37 3.23 -8.11
CA GLN A 27 -12.79 1.99 -8.61
C GLN A 27 -11.36 2.19 -9.13
N ALA A 28 -11.08 3.31 -9.79
CA ALA A 28 -9.74 3.63 -10.29
C ALA A 28 -8.66 3.64 -9.19
N HIS A 29 -9.03 3.99 -7.95
CA HIS A 29 -8.12 3.99 -6.80
C HIS A 29 -8.35 2.83 -5.82
N ALA A 30 -9.21 1.87 -6.15
CA ALA A 30 -9.52 0.76 -5.24
C ALA A 30 -8.31 -0.16 -5.03
N LEU A 31 -7.60 -0.50 -6.12
CA LEU A 31 -6.43 -1.37 -6.07
C LEU A 31 -5.24 -0.73 -5.32
N PRO A 32 -4.77 0.49 -5.66
CA PRO A 32 -3.70 1.15 -4.89
C PRO A 32 -4.01 1.29 -3.39
N ARG A 33 -5.25 1.68 -3.06
CA ARG A 33 -5.67 1.81 -1.65
C ARG A 33 -5.71 0.47 -0.93
N GLY A 34 -6.24 -0.56 -1.58
CA GLY A 34 -6.26 -1.92 -1.06
C GLY A 34 -4.85 -2.43 -0.79
N LEU A 35 -3.96 -2.31 -1.78
CA LEU A 35 -2.56 -2.72 -1.67
C LEU A 35 -1.86 -2.04 -0.48
N MET A 36 -1.96 -0.71 -0.39
CA MET A 36 -1.32 0.04 0.71
C MET A 36 -1.94 -0.27 2.08
N THR A 37 -3.22 -0.65 2.13
CA THR A 37 -3.86 -1.09 3.39
C THR A 37 -3.22 -2.38 3.90
N VAL A 38 -2.98 -3.35 3.01
CA VAL A 38 -2.37 -4.65 3.38
C VAL A 38 -0.88 -4.49 3.68
N ILE A 39 -0.14 -3.71 2.89
CA ILE A 39 1.27 -3.37 3.19
C ILE A 39 1.37 -2.73 4.58
N ASN A 40 0.49 -1.77 4.90
CA ASN A 40 0.49 -1.10 6.20
C ASN A 40 0.07 -2.04 7.36
N HIS A 41 -0.71 -3.09 7.09
CA HIS A 41 -0.99 -4.12 8.08
C HIS A 41 0.30 -4.86 8.46
N HIS A 42 0.99 -5.45 7.48
CA HIS A 42 2.24 -6.19 7.75
C HIS A 42 3.35 -5.31 8.30
N HIS A 43 3.49 -4.08 7.80
CA HIS A 43 4.47 -3.13 8.34
C HIS A 43 4.21 -2.78 9.81
N ARG A 44 2.93 -2.68 10.23
CA ARG A 44 2.60 -2.49 11.65
C ARG A 44 2.88 -3.75 12.45
N SER A 45 2.57 -4.93 11.92
CA SER A 45 2.88 -6.20 12.59
C SER A 45 4.39 -6.39 12.81
N VAL A 46 5.25 -6.02 11.84
CA VAL A 46 6.72 -5.96 12.03
C VAL A 46 7.11 -5.13 13.26
N LYS A 47 6.50 -3.94 13.41
CA LYS A 47 6.80 -3.06 14.55
C LYS A 47 6.31 -3.64 15.87
N THR A 48 5.13 -4.25 15.87
CA THR A 48 4.57 -4.94 17.03
C THR A 48 5.44 -6.11 17.45
N GLU A 49 5.89 -6.93 16.49
CA GLU A 49 6.71 -8.11 16.74
C GLU A 49 8.07 -7.73 17.32
N LEU A 50 8.74 -6.73 16.74
CA LEU A 50 10.01 -6.21 17.26
C LEU A 50 9.91 -5.59 18.66
N ALA A 51 8.73 -5.09 19.04
CA ALA A 51 8.50 -4.50 20.36
C ALA A 51 8.06 -5.55 21.41
N ALA A 52 7.70 -6.76 20.99
CA ALA A 52 7.30 -7.83 21.89
C ALA A 52 8.50 -8.34 22.69
N ALA A 53 8.26 -8.68 23.97
CA ALA A 53 9.30 -9.25 24.83
C ALA A 53 9.79 -10.62 24.30
N ASP A 54 8.86 -11.41 23.77
CA ASP A 54 9.11 -12.74 23.21
C ASP A 54 9.06 -12.72 21.67
N CYS A 55 9.77 -11.75 21.06
CA CYS A 55 9.78 -11.59 19.61
C CYS A 55 10.11 -12.92 18.90
N SER A 56 9.26 -13.30 17.95
CA SER A 56 9.38 -14.46 17.09
C SER A 56 10.09 -14.10 15.78
N PRO A 57 11.34 -14.55 15.56
CA PRO A 57 12.04 -14.31 14.30
C PRO A 57 11.31 -14.90 13.09
N ALA A 58 10.57 -15.99 13.27
CA ALA A 58 9.79 -16.63 12.22
C ALA A 58 8.62 -15.73 11.77
N GLU A 59 7.82 -15.24 12.72
CA GLU A 59 6.67 -14.36 12.40
C GLU A 59 7.14 -13.02 11.80
N LEU A 60 8.26 -12.48 12.30
CA LEU A 60 8.89 -11.30 11.73
C LEU A 60 9.33 -11.51 10.28
N ARG A 61 9.91 -12.67 9.97
CA ARG A 61 10.29 -13.06 8.60
C ARG A 61 9.07 -13.24 7.70
N ASP A 62 8.00 -13.85 8.17
CA ASP A 62 6.76 -14.03 7.41
C ASP A 62 6.19 -12.68 6.97
N HIS A 63 6.23 -11.68 7.85
CA HIS A 63 5.85 -10.32 7.48
C HIS A 63 6.77 -9.69 6.43
N PHE A 64 8.08 -9.94 6.45
CA PHE A 64 8.98 -9.48 5.37
C PHE A 64 8.70 -10.17 4.04
N VAL A 65 8.36 -11.46 4.05
CA VAL A 65 7.96 -12.20 2.83
C VAL A 65 6.72 -11.54 2.23
N LEU A 66 5.69 -11.31 3.04
CA LEU A 66 4.44 -10.70 2.59
C LEU A 66 4.65 -9.26 2.09
N LEU A 67 5.49 -8.47 2.75
CA LEU A 67 5.88 -7.14 2.27
C LEU A 67 6.59 -7.20 0.91
N GLY A 68 7.50 -8.16 0.71
CA GLY A 68 8.18 -8.35 -0.57
C GLY A 68 7.22 -8.72 -1.71
N VAL A 69 6.29 -9.64 -1.46
CA VAL A 69 5.25 -10.03 -2.43
C VAL A 69 4.38 -8.83 -2.79
N LEU A 70 3.81 -8.14 -1.80
CA LEU A 70 2.96 -6.97 -2.04
C LEU A 70 3.73 -5.81 -2.69
N GLY A 71 5.03 -5.67 -2.37
CA GLY A 71 5.92 -4.70 -2.98
C GLY A 71 6.07 -4.86 -4.49
N SER A 72 5.97 -6.10 -4.99
CA SER A 72 6.04 -6.40 -6.44
C SER A 72 4.83 -5.89 -7.22
N ASP A 73 3.70 -5.67 -6.54
CA ASP A 73 2.47 -5.15 -7.15
C ASP A 73 2.37 -3.62 -7.15
N ILE A 74 3.32 -2.89 -6.53
CA ILE A 74 3.24 -1.42 -6.43
C ILE A 74 3.23 -0.76 -7.82
N ASP A 75 4.15 -1.16 -8.69
CA ASP A 75 4.28 -0.57 -10.03
C ASP A 75 3.01 -0.77 -10.87
N SER A 76 2.42 -1.98 -10.82
CA SER A 76 1.20 -2.32 -11.56
C SER A 76 -0.06 -1.69 -10.93
N ALA A 77 -0.14 -1.64 -9.61
CA ALA A 77 -1.30 -1.08 -8.90
C ALA A 77 -1.47 0.42 -9.11
N PHE A 78 -0.37 1.19 -9.15
CA PHE A 78 -0.43 2.65 -9.26
C PHE A 78 -0.45 3.16 -10.70
N SER A 79 -0.02 2.36 -11.68
CA SER A 79 -0.06 2.72 -13.10
C SER A 79 0.61 4.08 -13.42
N MET A 80 1.74 4.38 -12.76
CA MET A 80 2.54 5.60 -12.96
C MET A 80 3.92 5.32 -13.59
N PRO A 81 4.02 4.60 -14.73
CA PRO A 81 5.32 4.15 -15.26
C PRO A 81 6.23 5.28 -15.76
N HIS A 82 5.68 6.47 -16.01
CA HIS A 82 6.46 7.63 -16.45
C HIS A 82 7.00 8.48 -15.29
N ASP A 83 6.63 8.15 -14.06
CA ASP A 83 7.17 8.83 -12.88
C ASP A 83 8.41 8.08 -12.36
N ALA A 84 9.58 8.52 -12.83
CA ALA A 84 10.85 7.90 -12.47
C ALA A 84 11.16 7.98 -10.96
N VAL A 85 10.63 8.97 -10.24
CA VAL A 85 10.83 9.12 -8.80
C VAL A 85 9.98 8.08 -8.07
N PHE A 86 8.72 7.92 -8.46
CA PHE A 86 7.85 6.89 -7.91
C PHE A 86 8.40 5.48 -8.13
N THR A 87 8.78 5.14 -9.37
CA THR A 87 9.31 3.81 -9.70
C THR A 87 10.60 3.51 -8.96
N ARG A 88 11.44 4.54 -8.72
CA ARG A 88 12.62 4.42 -7.87
C ARG A 88 12.25 4.07 -6.44
N TYR A 89 11.29 4.78 -5.82
CA TYR A 89 10.86 4.47 -4.46
C TYR A 89 10.24 3.06 -4.33
N ALA A 90 9.45 2.62 -5.32
CA ALA A 90 8.93 1.26 -5.36
C ALA A 90 10.06 0.22 -5.47
N SER A 91 11.09 0.49 -6.29
CA SER A 91 12.28 -0.36 -6.39
C SER A 91 13.09 -0.39 -5.09
N ASP A 92 13.28 0.76 -4.43
CA ASP A 92 14.01 0.86 -3.17
C ASP A 92 13.33 0.04 -2.06
N PHE A 93 11.99 0.09 -1.98
CA PHE A 93 11.21 -0.75 -1.07
C PHE A 93 11.44 -2.25 -1.34
N ARG A 94 11.34 -2.68 -2.61
CA ARG A 94 11.59 -4.09 -3.01
C ARG A 94 13.01 -4.54 -2.66
N ALA A 95 14.00 -3.68 -2.90
CA ALA A 95 15.40 -3.95 -2.55
C ALA A 95 15.59 -4.08 -1.03
N ALA A 96 14.95 -3.22 -0.24
CA ALA A 96 15.00 -3.30 1.22
C ALA A 96 14.37 -4.59 1.76
N THR A 97 13.21 -5.00 1.22
CA THR A 97 12.58 -6.28 1.60
C THR A 97 13.40 -7.48 1.18
N ALA A 98 14.01 -7.47 -0.01
CA ALA A 98 14.88 -8.54 -0.47
C ALA A 98 16.14 -8.66 0.41
N ALA A 99 16.74 -7.52 0.79
CA ALA A 99 17.88 -7.49 1.70
C ALA A 99 17.52 -8.03 3.10
N ALA A 100 16.32 -7.74 3.60
CA ALA A 100 15.83 -8.30 4.87
C ALA A 100 15.71 -9.83 4.82
N LEU A 101 15.19 -10.38 3.71
CA LEU A 101 15.02 -11.82 3.53
C LEU A 101 16.34 -12.57 3.35
N ALA A 102 17.37 -11.90 2.85
CA ALA A 102 18.72 -12.44 2.68
C ALA A 102 19.49 -12.54 4.01
N ILE A 103 19.00 -11.92 5.09
CA ILE A 103 19.56 -12.12 6.43
C ILE A 103 19.28 -13.58 6.83
N PRO A 104 20.29 -14.38 7.24
CA PRO A 104 20.08 -15.75 7.72
C PRO A 104 19.09 -15.79 8.89
N ASP A 105 18.64 -16.98 9.26
CA ASP A 105 17.81 -17.15 10.47
C ASP A 105 18.55 -16.59 11.69
N ALA A 106 18.10 -15.41 12.11
CA ALA A 106 18.78 -14.58 13.09
C ALA A 106 17.77 -14.11 14.13
N ALA A 107 18.25 -13.85 15.34
CA ALA A 107 17.43 -13.25 16.39
C ALA A 107 16.82 -11.92 15.93
N CYS A 108 15.69 -11.54 16.51
CA CYS A 108 14.98 -10.30 16.15
C CYS A 108 15.86 -9.04 16.18
N SER A 109 16.85 -8.98 17.07
CA SER A 109 17.82 -7.88 17.14
C SER A 109 18.63 -7.70 15.85
N ALA A 110 18.92 -8.78 15.13
CA ALA A 110 19.60 -8.74 13.84
C ALA A 110 18.68 -8.32 12.69
N LEU A 111 17.37 -8.49 12.84
CA LEU A 111 16.36 -8.10 11.87
C LEU A 111 15.86 -6.65 12.06
N ALA A 112 16.04 -6.07 13.25
CA ALA A 112 15.63 -4.70 13.56
C ALA A 112 16.19 -3.64 12.58
N PRO A 113 17.48 -3.66 12.19
CA PRO A 113 18.01 -2.71 11.20
C PRO A 113 17.33 -2.84 9.82
N ALA A 114 16.93 -4.06 9.44
CA ALA A 114 16.22 -4.29 8.19
C ALA A 114 14.81 -3.71 8.23
N ALA A 115 14.10 -3.87 9.35
CA ALA A 115 12.81 -3.24 9.58
C ALA A 115 12.89 -1.71 9.53
N THR A 116 13.93 -1.11 10.12
CA THR A 116 14.19 0.34 10.03
C THR A 116 14.36 0.77 8.57
N ARG A 117 15.19 0.07 7.80
CA ARG A 117 15.40 0.38 6.38
C ARG A 117 14.11 0.31 5.56
N ILE A 118 13.28 -0.71 5.79
CA ILE A 118 11.97 -0.82 5.14
C ILE A 118 11.09 0.38 5.53
N ASN A 119 11.00 0.74 6.81
CA ASN A 119 10.25 1.92 7.26
C ASN A 119 10.75 3.23 6.62
N ASP A 120 12.05 3.37 6.40
CA ASP A 120 12.62 4.55 5.74
C ASP A 120 12.19 4.63 4.26
N THR A 121 12.14 3.50 3.54
CA THR A 121 11.60 3.47 2.17
C THR A 121 10.11 3.83 2.12
N CYS A 122 9.31 3.38 3.11
CA CYS A 122 7.92 3.78 3.25
C CYS A 122 7.78 5.30 3.43
N ASN A 123 8.60 5.88 4.31
CA ASN A 123 8.58 7.31 4.59
C ASN A 123 9.07 8.14 3.39
N ALA A 124 10.08 7.66 2.67
CA ALA A 124 10.61 8.34 1.49
C ALA A 124 9.55 8.49 0.39
N CYS A 125 8.81 7.41 0.09
CA CYS A 125 7.73 7.45 -0.87
C CYS A 125 6.57 8.34 -0.37
N HIS A 126 6.09 8.12 0.86
CA HIS A 126 4.93 8.85 1.37
C HIS A 126 5.17 10.34 1.61
N ARG A 127 6.41 10.77 1.85
CA ARG A 127 6.72 12.20 1.93
C ARG A 127 6.37 12.94 0.63
N ASP A 128 6.52 12.27 -0.51
CA ASP A 128 6.36 12.90 -1.82
C ASP A 128 4.99 12.58 -2.46
N TYR A 129 4.33 11.48 -2.08
CA TYR A 129 3.12 10.95 -2.75
C TYR A 129 1.87 10.78 -1.86
N ARG A 130 1.92 11.15 -0.57
CA ARG A 130 0.78 11.02 0.35
C ARG A 130 0.33 12.36 0.91
#